data_AF-A0AAC9TWG6-F1
#
_entry.id   AF-A0AAC9TWG6-F1
#
_cell.length_a   1.000
_cell.length_b   1.000
_cell.length_c   1.000
_cell.angle_alpha   90.00
_cell.angle_beta   90.00
_cell.angle_gamma   90.00
#
_symmetry.space_group_name_H-M   'P 1'
#
loop_
_entity.id
_entity.type
_entity.pdbx_description
1 polymer ?
#
loop_
_entity_poly.entity_id
_entity_poly.type
_entity_poly.pdbx_seq_one_letter_code
_entity_poly.pdbx_strand_id
1 'polypeptide(L)'
;MENKIIKDIKQIISNFTQNIEINNLETTIRIASYSPSNNEYMTDADNIVINGDILKDIYNSKYNFNNRPKSADAVYKFENGNIYVIEFKNGKINNKEKLDIFKKAYDTFLILLDIGIIKNLNYSRNYATYIVVYNKLKNDEPNKDNIYKYFAKNALSYKEYKFKDLNTLQEILFKESFACTKENFNEYIIPELNKEQN
;
A
#
# COMPACT_ATOMS: atom_id res chain seq x y z
N MET A 1 -18.40 -16.58 1.06
CA MET A 1 -17.41 -17.59 0.63
C MET A 1 -16.06 -16.92 0.75
N GLU A 2 -15.12 -17.45 1.54
CA GLU A 2 -13.83 -16.78 1.78
C GLU A 2 -13.05 -16.67 0.46
N ASN A 3 -12.52 -15.48 0.14
CA ASN A 3 -11.77 -15.23 -1.09
C ASN A 3 -10.55 -16.17 -1.14
N LYS A 4 -10.41 -16.92 -2.24
CA LYS A 4 -9.35 -17.94 -2.40
C LYS A 4 -7.95 -17.37 -2.17
N ILE A 5 -7.68 -16.14 -2.63
CA ILE A 5 -6.38 -15.48 -2.46
C ILE A 5 -6.08 -15.23 -0.99
N ILE A 6 -7.08 -14.75 -0.25
CA ILE A 6 -6.95 -14.45 1.18
C ILE A 6 -6.64 -15.73 1.96
N LYS A 7 -7.32 -16.83 1.61
CA LYS A 7 -7.02 -18.15 2.17
C LYS A 7 -5.58 -18.60 1.84
N ASP A 8 -5.12 -18.39 0.61
CA ASP A 8 -3.75 -18.72 0.21
C ASP A 8 -2.72 -17.88 0.99
N ILE A 9 -2.96 -16.57 1.18
CA ILE A 9 -2.10 -15.70 1.98
C ILE A 9 -2.06 -16.17 3.43
N LYS A 10 -3.21 -16.46 4.04
CA LYS A 10 -3.28 -16.98 5.41
C LYS A 10 -2.49 -18.27 5.56
N GLN A 11 -2.59 -19.18 4.59
CA GLN A 11 -1.82 -20.42 4.61
C GLN A 11 -0.31 -20.16 4.53
N ILE A 12 0.13 -19.26 3.65
CA ILE A 12 1.55 -18.86 3.54
C ILE A 12 2.04 -18.31 4.88
N ILE A 13 1.31 -17.37 5.48
CA ILE A 13 1.69 -16.76 6.76
C ILE A 13 1.68 -17.80 7.89
N SER A 14 0.68 -18.69 7.93
CA SER A 14 0.59 -19.73 8.96
C SER A 14 1.77 -20.71 8.89
N ASN A 15 2.16 -21.09 7.67
CA ASN A 15 3.35 -21.92 7.43
C ASN A 15 4.63 -21.21 7.87
N PHE A 16 4.70 -19.90 7.65
CA PHE A 16 5.83 -19.07 8.07
C PHE A 16 5.91 -18.91 9.59
N THR A 17 4.79 -18.71 10.27
CA THR A 17 4.77 -18.36 11.70
C THR A 17 4.83 -19.55 12.63
N GLN A 18 4.42 -20.75 12.20
CA GLN A 18 4.49 -22.00 12.97
C GLN A 18 4.10 -21.81 14.45
N ASN A 19 2.83 -21.45 14.72
CA ASN A 19 2.17 -21.29 16.05
C ASN A 19 1.85 -19.85 16.49
N ILE A 20 1.99 -18.83 15.66
CA ILE A 20 1.46 -17.48 15.96
C ILE A 20 0.03 -17.38 15.42
N GLU A 21 -0.91 -16.95 16.27
CA GLU A 21 -2.28 -16.65 15.84
C GLU A 21 -2.31 -15.46 14.87
N ILE A 22 -3.00 -15.62 13.75
CA ILE A 22 -3.11 -14.62 12.68
C ILE A 22 -4.47 -13.88 12.70
N ASN A 23 -5.04 -13.72 13.90
CA ASN A 23 -6.34 -13.08 14.08
C ASN A 23 -6.32 -11.64 13.55
N ASN A 24 -7.44 -11.19 12.98
CA ASN A 24 -7.61 -9.83 12.46
C ASN A 24 -6.61 -9.42 11.36
N LEU A 25 -5.97 -10.40 10.71
CA LEU A 25 -5.10 -10.15 9.57
C LEU A 25 -5.86 -9.47 8.41
N GLU A 26 -7.15 -9.77 8.27
CA GLU A 26 -8.03 -9.12 7.32
C GLU A 26 -8.69 -7.88 7.91
N THR A 27 -8.83 -6.87 7.08
CA THR A 27 -9.63 -5.69 7.39
C THR A 27 -10.22 -5.11 6.10
N THR A 28 -11.13 -4.15 6.21
CA THR A 28 -11.57 -3.40 5.03
C THR A 28 -10.55 -2.33 4.69
N ILE A 29 -10.41 -2.00 3.41
CA ILE A 29 -9.52 -0.93 2.99
C ILE A 29 -9.92 0.44 3.57
N ARG A 30 -11.22 0.65 3.83
CA ARG A 30 -11.73 1.74 4.65
C ARG A 30 -11.05 1.76 6.02
N ILE A 31 -11.12 0.70 6.82
CA ILE A 31 -10.50 0.65 8.15
C ILE A 31 -8.98 0.86 8.06
N ALA A 32 -8.29 0.22 7.11
CA ALA A 32 -6.86 0.41 6.91
C ALA A 32 -6.49 1.86 6.54
N SER A 33 -7.41 2.61 5.95
CA SER A 33 -7.19 4.02 5.57
C SER A 33 -7.47 5.03 6.67
N TYR A 34 -7.86 4.58 7.87
CA TYR A 34 -8.22 5.47 8.97
C TYR A 34 -7.01 6.25 9.47
N SER A 35 -7.15 7.58 9.55
CA SER A 35 -6.15 8.48 10.10
C SER A 35 -6.57 8.94 11.50
N PRO A 36 -5.99 8.42 12.60
CA PRO A 36 -6.37 8.82 13.96
C PRO A 36 -6.14 10.32 14.22
N SER A 37 -5.07 10.88 13.65
CA SER A 37 -4.72 12.31 13.78
C SER A 37 -5.76 13.27 13.19
N ASN A 38 -6.59 12.80 12.27
CA ASN A 38 -7.60 13.62 11.60
C ASN A 38 -9.02 13.08 11.82
N ASN A 39 -9.16 11.94 12.50
CA ASN A 39 -10.40 11.19 12.67
C ASN A 39 -11.20 11.02 11.35
N GLU A 40 -10.50 10.64 10.27
CA GLU A 40 -11.05 10.59 8.91
C GLU A 40 -10.53 9.34 8.18
N TYR A 41 -11.39 8.73 7.37
CA TYR A 41 -11.05 7.66 6.43
C TYR A 41 -10.68 8.24 5.06
N MET A 42 -9.73 7.63 4.34
CA MET A 42 -9.34 8.10 3.00
C MET A 42 -10.14 7.44 1.86
N THR A 43 -10.90 6.40 2.18
CA THR A 43 -11.84 5.73 1.27
C THR A 43 -13.00 5.15 2.07
N ASP A 44 -14.18 5.06 1.46
CA ASP A 44 -15.34 4.39 2.03
C ASP A 44 -15.53 2.96 1.48
N ALA A 45 -14.56 2.44 0.72
CA ALA A 45 -14.64 1.12 0.13
C ALA A 45 -14.43 0.00 1.17
N ASP A 46 -15.22 -1.07 1.03
CA ASP A 46 -15.20 -2.22 1.96
C ASP A 46 -14.41 -3.43 1.43
N ASN A 47 -13.59 -3.25 0.37
CA ASN A 47 -12.74 -4.32 -0.14
C ASN A 47 -11.86 -4.90 0.97
N ILE A 48 -11.82 -6.22 1.07
CA ILE A 48 -11.00 -6.92 2.06
C ILE A 48 -9.54 -6.88 1.63
N VAL A 49 -8.68 -6.38 2.52
CA VAL A 49 -7.23 -6.28 2.37
C VAL A 49 -6.54 -6.98 3.54
N ILE A 50 -5.25 -7.27 3.37
CA ILE A 50 -4.38 -7.62 4.49
C ILE A 50 -4.00 -6.34 5.23
N ASN A 51 -4.26 -6.32 6.53
CA ASN A 51 -3.84 -5.25 7.42
C ASN A 51 -2.31 -5.30 7.59
N GLY A 52 -1.61 -4.28 7.09
CA GLY A 52 -0.16 -4.26 7.11
C GLY A 52 0.43 -4.12 8.51
N ASP A 53 -0.26 -3.43 9.43
CA ASP A 53 0.16 -3.32 10.83
C ASP A 53 0.10 -4.67 11.54
N ILE A 54 -1.00 -5.40 11.37
CA ILE A 54 -1.16 -6.75 11.94
C ILE A 54 -0.15 -7.72 11.33
N LEU A 55 0.07 -7.66 10.00
CA LEU A 55 1.09 -8.48 9.32
C LEU A 55 2.50 -8.23 9.90
N LYS A 56 2.86 -6.95 10.10
CA LYS A 56 4.12 -6.56 10.72
C LYS A 56 4.21 -7.05 12.18
N ASP A 57 3.13 -6.99 12.95
CA ASP A 57 3.15 -7.46 14.34
C ASP A 57 3.32 -8.98 14.43
N ILE A 58 2.64 -9.72 13.54
CA ILE A 58 2.86 -11.16 13.36
C ILE A 58 4.33 -11.43 13.00
N TYR A 59 4.89 -10.70 12.03
CA TYR A 59 6.30 -10.81 11.66
C TYR A 59 7.25 -10.52 12.84
N ASN A 60 6.98 -9.49 13.63
CA ASN A 60 7.77 -9.09 14.79
C ASN A 60 7.76 -10.13 15.91
N SER A 61 6.62 -10.76 16.15
CA SER A 61 6.49 -11.80 17.18
C SER A 61 7.35 -13.04 16.89
N LYS A 62 7.68 -13.30 15.61
CA LYS A 62 8.59 -14.38 15.22
C LYS A 62 10.06 -14.08 15.54
N TYR A 63 10.50 -12.83 15.37
CA TYR A 63 11.94 -12.51 15.31
C TYR A 63 12.48 -11.57 16.41
N ASN A 64 11.67 -11.13 17.38
CA ASN A 64 12.12 -10.35 18.54
C ASN A 64 13.11 -9.21 18.21
N PHE A 65 12.82 -8.43 17.16
CA PHE A 65 13.70 -7.36 16.72
C PHE A 65 13.83 -6.23 17.76
N ASN A 66 15.05 -5.76 17.99
CA ASN A 66 15.31 -4.53 18.77
C ASN A 66 14.76 -3.28 18.05
N ASN A 67 14.93 -3.23 16.73
CA ASN A 67 14.39 -2.17 15.88
C ASN A 67 13.31 -2.78 14.99
N ARG A 68 12.04 -2.54 15.34
CA ARG A 68 10.91 -3.12 14.62
C ARG A 68 10.76 -2.48 13.22
N PRO A 69 10.59 -3.27 12.15
CA PRO A 69 10.23 -2.76 10.84
C PRO A 69 8.92 -1.97 10.89
N LYS A 70 8.75 -1.04 9.95
CA LYS A 70 7.49 -0.37 9.67
C LYS A 70 6.69 -1.14 8.61
N SER A 71 5.42 -0.77 8.48
CA SER A 71 4.49 -1.35 7.51
C SER A 71 3.78 -0.26 6.73
N ALA A 72 3.49 -0.54 5.46
CA ALA A 72 2.42 0.10 4.74
C ALA A 72 1.08 -0.28 5.38
N ASP A 73 0.04 0.51 5.16
CA ASP A 73 -1.23 0.31 5.86
C ASP A 73 -2.01 -0.90 5.34
N ALA A 74 -1.95 -1.18 4.03
CA ALA A 74 -2.66 -2.29 3.42
C ALA A 74 -1.84 -3.03 2.35
N VAL A 75 -2.08 -4.35 2.24
CA VAL A 75 -1.59 -5.19 1.13
C VAL A 75 -2.77 -5.90 0.48
N TYR A 76 -2.86 -5.80 -0.84
CA TYR A 76 -3.84 -6.49 -1.66
C TYR A 76 -3.11 -7.39 -2.65
N LYS A 77 -3.59 -8.62 -2.86
CA LYS A 77 -3.07 -9.52 -3.88
C LYS A 77 -4.23 -9.94 -4.79
N PHE A 78 -3.96 -9.96 -6.09
CA PHE A 78 -4.86 -10.40 -7.13
C PHE A 78 -4.61 -11.88 -7.49
N GLU A 79 -5.61 -12.56 -8.03
CA GLU A 79 -5.53 -13.96 -8.48
C GLU A 79 -4.49 -14.11 -9.58
N ASN A 80 -4.37 -13.09 -10.45
CA ASN A 80 -3.35 -13.02 -11.50
C ASN A 80 -1.92 -12.80 -10.97
N GLY A 81 -1.73 -12.70 -9.65
CA GLY A 81 -0.44 -12.56 -8.99
C GLY A 81 0.03 -11.12 -8.76
N ASN A 82 -0.67 -10.11 -9.30
CA ASN A 82 -0.35 -8.72 -8.98
C ASN A 82 -0.52 -8.45 -7.47
N ILE A 83 0.28 -7.54 -6.93
CA ILE A 83 0.25 -7.15 -5.52
C ILE A 83 0.23 -5.63 -5.44
N TYR A 84 -0.73 -5.05 -4.72
CA TYR A 84 -0.72 -3.65 -4.33
C TYR A 84 -0.28 -3.53 -2.87
N VAL A 85 0.73 -2.71 -2.63
CA VAL A 85 1.17 -2.28 -1.30
C VAL A 85 0.78 -0.81 -1.17
N ILE A 86 -0.11 -0.50 -0.23
CA ILE A 86 -0.85 0.77 -0.19
C ILE A 86 -0.55 1.49 1.11
N GLU A 87 -0.12 2.75 1.00
CA GLU A 87 0.17 3.64 2.12
C GLU A 87 -0.74 4.87 2.04
N PHE A 88 -1.45 5.19 3.13
CA PHE A 88 -2.35 6.33 3.24
C PHE A 88 -1.70 7.47 4.03
N LYS A 89 -1.69 8.67 3.44
CA LYS A 89 -1.18 9.90 4.06
C LYS A 89 -2.24 11.00 4.06
N ASN A 90 -2.93 11.15 5.18
CA ASN A 90 -3.90 12.22 5.39
C ASN A 90 -3.29 13.52 5.95
N GLY A 91 -1.96 13.59 6.11
CA GLY A 91 -1.25 14.79 6.58
C GLY A 91 -0.50 15.51 5.46
N LYS A 92 0.17 16.62 5.82
CA LYS A 92 1.12 17.29 4.93
C LYS A 92 2.39 16.43 4.80
N ILE A 93 2.78 16.11 3.57
CA ILE A 93 3.96 15.30 3.30
C ILE A 93 5.19 16.21 3.21
N ASN A 94 5.89 16.33 4.35
CA ASN A 94 7.18 17.00 4.45
C ASN A 94 8.34 16.00 4.22
N ASN A 95 9.60 16.45 4.32
CA ASN A 95 10.76 15.59 4.11
C ASN A 95 10.83 14.40 5.08
N LYS A 96 10.41 14.57 6.34
CA LYS A 96 10.35 13.48 7.32
C LYS A 96 9.30 12.45 6.92
N GLU A 97 8.12 12.90 6.50
CA GLU A 97 7.05 12.01 6.00
C GLU A 97 7.49 11.27 4.73
N LYS A 98 8.24 11.92 3.83
CA LYS A 98 8.82 11.23 2.67
C LYS A 98 9.73 10.08 3.11
N LEU A 99 10.70 10.35 4.00
CA LEU A 99 11.59 9.30 4.52
C LEU A 99 10.81 8.16 5.19
N ASP A 100 9.73 8.49 5.90
CA ASP A 100 8.84 7.50 6.51
C ASP A 100 8.14 6.62 5.46
N ILE A 101 7.60 7.22 4.39
CA ILE A 101 6.99 6.52 3.25
C ILE A 101 8.00 5.55 2.61
N PHE A 102 9.22 6.00 2.32
CA PHE A 102 10.26 5.12 1.79
C PHE A 102 10.57 3.97 2.74
N LYS A 103 10.74 4.26 4.03
CA LYS A 103 11.03 3.23 5.03
C LYS A 103 9.91 2.19 5.10
N LYS A 104 8.65 2.62 5.11
CA LYS A 104 7.49 1.73 5.07
C LYS A 104 7.48 0.87 3.80
N ALA A 105 7.81 1.42 2.64
CA ALA A 105 7.91 0.66 1.40
C ALA A 105 8.99 -0.44 1.47
N TYR A 106 10.21 -0.09 1.89
CA TYR A 106 11.33 -1.02 2.04
C TYR A 106 11.04 -2.12 3.07
N ASP A 107 10.62 -1.72 4.28
CA ASP A 107 10.37 -2.66 5.37
C ASP A 107 9.22 -3.62 5.00
N THR A 108 8.13 -3.12 4.39
CA THR A 108 7.02 -3.96 3.93
C THR A 108 7.45 -4.92 2.84
N PHE A 109 8.25 -4.48 1.86
CA PHE A 109 8.80 -5.35 0.83
C PHE A 109 9.61 -6.50 1.46
N LEU A 110 10.48 -6.21 2.42
CA LEU A 110 11.30 -7.21 3.10
C LEU A 110 10.44 -8.22 3.88
N ILE A 111 9.41 -7.73 4.60
CA ILE A 111 8.44 -8.60 5.29
C ILE A 111 7.76 -9.53 4.29
N LEU A 112 7.23 -8.99 3.18
CA LEU A 112 6.51 -9.79 2.17
C LEU A 112 7.42 -10.79 1.46
N LEU A 113 8.69 -10.43 1.25
CA LEU A 113 9.71 -11.30 0.67
C LEU A 113 10.04 -12.47 1.60
N ASP A 114 10.33 -12.17 2.87
CA ASP A 114 10.72 -13.19 3.86
C ASP A 114 9.58 -14.16 4.18
N ILE A 115 8.34 -13.66 4.25
CA ILE A 115 7.13 -14.48 4.42
C ILE A 115 6.86 -15.35 3.18
N GLY A 116 7.34 -14.96 2.00
CA GLY A 116 7.11 -15.66 0.73
C GLY A 116 5.83 -15.25 -0.01
N ILE A 117 5.22 -14.12 0.35
CA ILE A 117 4.13 -13.51 -0.44
C ILE A 117 4.71 -12.94 -1.74
N ILE A 118 5.85 -12.24 -1.64
CA ILE A 118 6.72 -11.92 -2.78
C ILE A 118 7.76 -13.01 -2.89
N LYS A 119 7.82 -13.70 -4.04
CA LYS A 119 8.69 -14.88 -4.21
C LYS A 119 10.17 -14.53 -4.30
N ASN A 120 10.48 -13.41 -4.96
CA ASN A 120 11.83 -12.87 -5.13
C ASN A 120 11.75 -11.46 -5.73
N LEU A 121 12.90 -10.81 -5.87
CA LEU A 121 13.01 -9.46 -6.44
C LEU A 121 12.48 -9.37 -7.88
N ASN A 122 12.76 -10.39 -8.71
CA ASN A 122 12.28 -10.40 -10.09
C ASN A 122 10.75 -10.48 -10.15
N TYR A 123 10.12 -11.29 -9.30
CA TYR A 123 8.66 -11.33 -9.16
C TYR A 123 8.12 -9.94 -8.80
N SER A 124 8.71 -9.29 -7.79
CA SER A 124 8.27 -7.96 -7.34
C SER A 124 8.30 -6.91 -8.45
N ARG A 125 9.39 -6.86 -9.23
CA ARG A 125 9.56 -5.95 -10.38
C ARG A 125 8.60 -6.20 -11.55
N ASN A 126 7.90 -7.34 -11.56
CA ASN A 126 6.93 -7.66 -12.61
C ASN A 126 5.46 -7.57 -12.13
N TYR A 127 5.21 -7.68 -10.82
CA TYR A 127 3.87 -7.87 -10.28
C TYR A 127 3.50 -6.98 -9.09
N ALA A 128 4.45 -6.39 -8.37
CA ALA A 128 4.17 -5.60 -7.17
C ALA A 128 4.15 -4.10 -7.49
N THR A 129 3.14 -3.37 -7.00
CA THR A 129 2.99 -1.93 -7.16
C THR A 129 2.88 -1.27 -5.79
N TYR A 130 3.69 -0.23 -5.56
CA TYR A 130 3.60 0.58 -4.34
C TYR A 130 2.82 1.86 -4.58
N ILE A 131 1.72 2.06 -3.84
CA ILE A 131 0.78 3.15 -4.05
C ILE A 131 0.74 4.02 -2.78
N VAL A 132 1.06 5.30 -2.94
CA VAL A 132 0.90 6.29 -1.87
C VAL A 132 -0.37 7.10 -2.14
N VAL A 133 -1.40 6.89 -1.34
CA VAL A 133 -2.63 7.66 -1.41
C VAL A 133 -2.50 8.85 -0.47
N TYR A 134 -2.74 10.07 -0.94
CA TYR A 134 -2.63 11.26 -0.08
C TYR A 134 -3.82 12.22 -0.21
N ASN A 135 -4.01 13.03 0.84
CA ASN A 135 -5.03 14.08 0.84
C ASN A 135 -4.51 15.32 0.08
N LYS A 136 -5.10 15.60 -1.09
CA LYS A 136 -4.71 16.71 -1.95
C LYS A 136 -4.82 18.07 -1.26
N LEU A 137 -5.94 18.32 -0.56
CA LEU A 137 -6.25 19.62 0.05
C LEU A 137 -5.21 20.06 1.09
N LYS A 138 -4.53 19.10 1.72
CA LYS A 138 -3.48 19.36 2.73
C LYS A 138 -2.08 19.49 2.13
N ASN A 139 -1.93 19.18 0.84
CA ASN A 139 -0.64 19.07 0.15
C ASN A 139 -0.49 20.02 -1.04
N ASP A 140 -1.58 20.57 -1.57
CA ASP A 140 -1.54 21.61 -2.59
C ASP A 140 -1.55 23.02 -1.97
N GLU A 141 -0.59 23.86 -2.36
CA GLU A 141 -0.64 25.30 -2.07
C GLU A 141 -1.67 25.96 -3.00
N PRO A 142 -2.54 26.87 -2.51
CA PRO A 142 -3.63 27.45 -3.29
C PRO A 142 -3.23 28.29 -4.53
N ASN A 143 -1.93 28.43 -4.86
CA ASN A 143 -1.43 29.38 -5.86
C ASN A 143 -0.41 28.83 -6.88
N LYS A 144 -0.44 27.54 -7.25
CA LYS A 144 0.39 27.00 -8.36
C LYS A 144 -0.39 26.31 -9.47
N ASP A 145 -1.67 26.64 -9.59
CA ASP A 145 -2.56 26.11 -10.62
C ASP A 145 -2.65 27.08 -11.80
N ASN A 146 -1.95 26.77 -12.90
CA ASN A 146 -2.44 27.07 -14.25
C ASN A 146 -1.67 26.27 -15.32
N ILE A 147 -0.39 25.97 -15.10
CA ILE A 147 0.43 25.27 -16.10
C ILE A 147 0.31 23.73 -15.97
N TYR A 148 0.27 23.18 -14.76
CA TYR A 148 0.23 21.72 -14.55
C TYR A 148 -1.10 21.05 -14.93
N LYS A 149 -2.24 21.76 -14.83
CA LYS A 149 -3.56 21.24 -15.25
C LYS A 149 -3.65 20.97 -16.75
N TYR A 150 -2.85 21.66 -17.57
CA TYR A 150 -2.86 21.50 -19.03
C TYR A 150 -2.09 20.25 -19.51
N PHE A 151 -1.05 19.82 -18.78
CA PHE A 151 -0.23 18.66 -19.14
C PHE A 151 -0.82 17.32 -18.68
N ALA A 152 -1.70 17.31 -17.68
CA ALA A 152 -2.30 16.09 -17.13
C ALA A 152 -3.44 15.50 -17.99
N LYS A 153 -3.67 15.99 -19.21
CA LYS A 153 -4.85 15.61 -20.02
C LYS A 153 -4.67 14.42 -20.96
N ASN A 154 -3.51 13.75 -20.95
CA ASN A 154 -3.28 12.53 -21.72
C ASN A 154 -2.99 11.36 -20.78
N ALA A 155 -3.54 10.19 -21.11
CA ALA A 155 -3.61 8.96 -20.31
C ALA A 155 -2.39 8.71 -19.40
N LEU A 156 -2.63 8.39 -18.11
CA LEU A 156 -1.73 8.38 -16.91
C LEU A 156 -1.94 9.55 -15.93
N SER A 157 -2.97 10.36 -16.11
CA SER A 157 -3.24 11.61 -15.38
C SER A 157 -3.41 11.50 -13.86
N TYR A 158 -3.71 10.31 -13.32
CA TYR A 158 -4.00 10.13 -11.90
C TYR A 158 -2.76 9.81 -11.06
N LYS A 159 -1.67 9.37 -11.69
CA LYS A 159 -0.38 9.07 -11.05
C LYS A 159 0.44 10.36 -10.96
N GLU A 160 0.61 10.88 -9.76
CA GLU A 160 1.29 12.16 -9.55
C GLU A 160 2.81 12.00 -9.40
N TYR A 161 3.54 12.49 -10.40
CA TYR A 161 5.00 12.56 -10.39
C TYR A 161 5.59 13.62 -9.43
N LYS A 162 4.77 14.34 -8.64
CA LYS A 162 5.28 15.24 -7.57
C LYS A 162 6.15 14.48 -6.56
N PHE A 163 6.05 13.16 -6.53
CA PHE A 163 6.89 12.25 -5.77
C PHE A 163 7.91 11.54 -6.66
N LYS A 164 8.68 12.30 -7.48
CA LYS A 164 9.70 11.72 -8.39
C LYS A 164 10.63 10.73 -7.70
N ASP A 165 10.96 10.97 -6.43
CA ASP A 165 11.81 10.08 -5.65
C ASP A 165 11.23 8.66 -5.55
N LEU A 166 9.89 8.51 -5.56
CA LEU A 166 9.24 7.19 -5.53
C LEU A 166 9.66 6.36 -6.74
N ASN A 167 9.93 6.94 -7.91
CA ASN A 167 10.40 6.20 -9.08
C ASN A 167 11.65 5.34 -8.78
N THR A 168 12.48 5.75 -7.81
CA THR A 168 13.61 4.96 -7.34
C THR A 168 13.16 3.58 -6.79
N LEU A 169 12.00 3.52 -6.13
CA LEU A 169 11.41 2.27 -5.65
C LEU A 169 10.92 1.39 -6.80
N GLN A 170 10.41 1.98 -7.89
CA GLN A 170 10.06 1.24 -9.10
C GLN A 170 11.29 0.62 -9.79
N GLU A 171 12.40 1.35 -9.84
CA GLU A 171 13.61 0.79 -10.46
C GLU A 171 14.23 -0.34 -9.62
N ILE A 172 14.10 -0.24 -8.29
CA ILE A 172 14.78 -1.15 -7.37
C ILE A 172 13.88 -2.31 -6.95
N LEU A 173 12.66 -2.05 -6.48
CA LEU A 173 11.83 -3.02 -5.74
C LEU A 173 10.54 -3.42 -6.44
N PHE A 174 9.80 -2.47 -7.02
CA PHE A 174 8.42 -2.67 -7.47
C PHE A 174 8.31 -2.55 -8.99
N LYS A 175 7.32 -3.19 -9.61
CA LYS A 175 6.97 -2.96 -11.02
C LYS A 175 6.66 -1.49 -11.29
N GLU A 176 5.91 -0.90 -10.36
CA GLU A 176 5.55 0.51 -10.37
C GLU A 176 5.50 1.07 -8.95
N SER A 177 5.76 2.36 -8.82
CA SER A 177 5.55 3.05 -7.55
C SER A 177 5.14 4.49 -7.81
N PHE A 178 3.98 4.90 -7.30
CA PHE A 178 3.45 6.22 -7.56
C PHE A 178 2.61 6.72 -6.40
N ALA A 179 2.32 8.01 -6.42
CA ALA A 179 1.32 8.60 -5.54
C ALA A 179 0.06 8.98 -6.31
N CYS A 180 -1.09 8.96 -5.66
CA CYS A 180 -2.33 9.50 -6.18
C CYS A 180 -3.14 10.15 -5.05
N THR A 181 -4.07 11.03 -5.41
CA THR A 181 -4.96 11.63 -4.42
C THR A 181 -6.00 10.62 -3.93
N LYS A 182 -6.62 10.88 -2.78
CA LYS A 182 -7.73 10.02 -2.31
C LYS A 182 -8.86 9.92 -3.34
N GLU A 183 -9.17 10.98 -4.07
CA GLU A 183 -10.20 10.98 -5.11
C GLU A 183 -9.81 10.04 -6.27
N ASN A 184 -8.59 10.19 -6.79
CA ASN A 184 -8.05 9.33 -7.85
C ASN A 184 -7.97 7.86 -7.42
N PHE A 185 -7.61 7.60 -6.16
CA PHE A 185 -7.60 6.24 -5.62
C PHE A 185 -8.99 5.60 -5.69
N ASN A 186 -10.03 6.33 -5.27
CA ASN A 186 -11.41 5.87 -5.33
C ASN A 186 -11.94 5.75 -6.77
N GLU A 187 -11.50 6.60 -7.69
CA GLU A 187 -11.96 6.59 -9.09
C GLU A 187 -11.29 5.51 -9.93
N TYR A 188 -10.00 5.22 -9.71
CA TYR A 188 -9.21 4.36 -10.59
C TYR A 188 -8.76 3.05 -9.96
N ILE A 189 -8.39 3.04 -8.68
CA ILE A 189 -7.82 1.84 -8.03
C ILE A 189 -8.91 0.99 -7.38
N ILE A 190 -9.84 1.58 -6.63
CA ILE A 190 -10.95 0.85 -6.00
C ILE A 190 -11.76 0.02 -7.02
N PRO A 191 -12.09 0.51 -8.22
CA PRO A 191 -12.77 -0.31 -9.23
C PRO A 191 -11.99 -1.54 -9.67
N GLU A 192 -10.65 -1.52 -9.63
CA GLU A 192 -9.83 -2.71 -9.89
C GLU A 192 -9.99 -3.75 -8.79
N LEU A 193 -10.02 -3.33 -7.52
CA LEU A 193 -10.26 -4.24 -6.38
C LEU A 193 -11.68 -4.81 -6.42
N ASN A 194 -12.67 -4.00 -6.77
CA ASN A 194 -14.07 -4.42 -6.87
C ASN A 194 -14.27 -5.51 -7.93
N LYS A 195 -13.58 -5.45 -9.07
CA LYS A 195 -13.68 -6.49 -10.12
C LYS A 195 -13.23 -7.86 -9.65
N GLU A 196 -12.36 -7.91 -8.65
CA GLU A 196 -11.77 -9.15 -8.13
C GLU A 196 -12.57 -9.74 -6.96
N GLN A 197 -13.30 -8.90 -6.20
CA GLN A 197 -14.04 -9.32 -5.02
C GLN A 197 -15.55 -9.47 -5.22
N ASN A 198 -16.06 -9.06 -6.38
CA ASN A 198 -17.45 -9.29 -6.81
C ASN A 198 -17.55 -10.60 -7.60
#